data_AF-A0A0N0TVY6-F1
#
_entry.id   AF-A0A0N0TVY6-F1
#
_cell.length_a   1.000
_cell.length_b   1.000
_cell.length_c   1.000
_cell.angle_alpha   90.00
_cell.angle_beta   90.00
_cell.angle_gamma   90.00
#
_symmetry.space_group_name_H-M   'P 1'
#
loop_
_entity.id
_entity.type
_entity.pdbx_description
1 polymer ?
#
loop_
_entity_poly.entity_id
_entity_poly.type
_entity_poly.pdbx_seq_one_letter_code
_entity_poly.pdbx_strand_id
1 'polypeptide(L)'
;MIHEIEGHLLVAAAREEGRTAAARFTAPFDWLSGDRRREVEERFEAEYLALARNSWQRTAERAGQLRGDYETRYRALRRRLLAGWLLGACAVLGCVGVLVLARG
;
A
#
# COMPACT_ATOMS: atom_id res chain seq x y z
N MET A 1 1.77 1.78 16.36
CA MET A 1 0.73 0.98 17.02
C MET A 1 -0.41 0.56 16.08
N ILE A 2 -1.13 1.47 15.40
CA ILE A 2 -2.27 1.06 14.54
C ILE A 2 -1.86 0.08 13.42
N HIS A 3 -0.79 0.36 12.68
CA HIS A 3 -0.31 -0.54 11.61
C HIS A 3 0.16 -1.92 12.09
N GLU A 4 0.65 -2.02 13.33
CA GLU A 4 1.13 -3.28 13.90
C GLU A 4 -0.06 -4.16 14.32
N ILE A 5 -1.07 -3.55 14.93
CA ILE A 5 -2.35 -4.20 15.26
C ILE A 5 -3.05 -4.67 13.98
N GLU A 6 -3.10 -3.82 12.95
CA GLU A 6 -3.69 -4.17 11.65
C GLU A 6 -2.96 -5.35 11.00
N GLY A 7 -1.63 -5.39 11.07
CA GLY A 7 -0.82 -6.52 10.58
C GLY A 7 -1.14 -7.82 11.32
N HIS A 8 -1.25 -7.78 12.66
CA HIS A 8 -1.62 -8.96 13.45
C HIS A 8 -3.04 -9.46 13.12
N LEU A 9 -4.00 -8.55 12.93
CA LEU A 9 -5.36 -8.90 12.55
C LEU A 9 -5.42 -9.54 11.16
N LEU A 10 -4.66 -9.04 10.18
CA LEU A 10 -4.59 -9.62 8.84
C LEU A 10 -4.04 -11.05 8.87
N VAL A 11 -2.97 -11.29 9.64
CA VAL A 11 -2.40 -12.64 9.78
C VAL A 11 -3.37 -13.59 10.48
N ALA A 12 -4.05 -13.12 11.54
CA ALA A 12 -5.05 -13.91 12.25
C ALA A 12 -6.23 -14.27 11.34
N ALA A 13 -6.73 -13.31 10.55
CA ALA A 13 -7.80 -13.51 9.58
C ALA A 13 -7.41 -14.54 8.51
N ALA A 14 -6.23 -14.39 7.88
CA ALA A 14 -5.78 -15.32 6.86
C ALA A 14 -5.58 -16.74 7.40
N ARG A 15 -5.24 -16.89 8.69
CA ARG A 15 -5.14 -18.20 9.33
C ARG A 15 -6.50 -18.85 9.53
N GLU A 16 -7.50 -18.08 9.95
CA GLU A 16 -8.88 -18.57 10.08
C GLU A 16 -9.48 -18.95 8.72
N GLU A 17 -9.26 -18.12 7.71
CA GLU A 17 -9.66 -18.39 6.32
C GLU A 17 -8.98 -19.64 5.79
N GLY A 18 -7.67 -19.80 6.03
CA GLY A 18 -6.91 -20.98 5.61
C GLY A 18 -7.46 -22.26 6.22
N ARG A 19 -7.75 -22.27 7.54
CA ARG A 19 -8.39 -23.40 8.23
C ARG A 19 -9.78 -23.71 7.67
N THR A 20 -10.60 -22.69 7.45
CA THR A 20 -11.95 -22.84 6.88
C THR A 20 -11.89 -23.38 5.45
N ALA A 21 -10.97 -22.88 4.64
CA ALA A 21 -10.76 -23.32 3.26
C ALA A 21 -10.23 -24.75 3.21
N ALA A 22 -9.30 -25.12 4.09
CA ALA A 22 -8.79 -26.48 4.24
C ALA A 22 -9.93 -27.47 4.57
N ALA A 23 -10.73 -27.16 5.61
CA ALA A 23 -11.86 -28.01 6.01
C ALA A 23 -12.91 -28.15 4.90
N ARG A 24 -13.17 -27.06 4.15
CA ARG A 24 -14.07 -27.09 2.99
C ARG A 24 -13.51 -27.91 1.84
N PHE A 25 -12.20 -27.81 1.59
CA PHE A 25 -11.52 -28.56 0.54
C PHE A 25 -11.52 -30.07 0.83
N THR A 26 -11.35 -30.46 2.09
CA THR A 26 -11.32 -31.87 2.50
C THR A 26 -12.70 -32.49 2.74
N ALA A 27 -13.73 -31.67 2.96
CA ALA A 27 -15.10 -32.13 3.24
C ALA A 27 -15.65 -33.15 2.23
N PRO A 28 -15.40 -33.06 0.91
CA PRO A 28 -15.90 -34.04 -0.05
C PRO A 28 -15.14 -35.38 -0.06
N PHE A 29 -14.02 -35.51 0.64
CA PHE A 29 -13.18 -36.71 0.61
C PHE A 29 -13.48 -37.65 1.77
N ASP A 30 -14.67 -38.25 1.77
CA ASP A 30 -15.15 -39.14 2.85
C ASP A 30 -14.31 -40.42 3.03
N TRP A 31 -13.46 -40.74 2.04
CA TRP A 31 -12.54 -41.88 2.08
C TRP A 31 -11.20 -41.57 2.78
N LEU A 32 -10.91 -40.30 3.09
CA LEU A 32 -9.74 -39.95 3.90
C LEU A 32 -10.00 -40.26 5.37
N SER A 33 -9.16 -41.10 5.96
CA SER A 33 -9.16 -41.28 7.41
C SER A 33 -8.86 -39.96 8.13
N GLY A 34 -9.38 -39.78 9.35
CA GLY A 34 -9.27 -38.54 10.10
C GLY A 34 -7.83 -38.01 10.23
N ASP A 35 -6.86 -38.90 10.41
CA ASP A 35 -5.44 -38.49 10.51
C ASP A 35 -4.87 -38.01 9.18
N ARG A 36 -5.17 -38.69 8.05
CA ARG A 36 -4.76 -38.22 6.72
C ARG A 36 -5.45 -36.91 6.36
N ARG A 37 -6.72 -36.74 6.77
CA ARG A 37 -7.47 -35.51 6.54
C ARG A 37 -6.82 -34.33 7.24
N ARG A 38 -6.43 -34.47 8.51
CA ARG A 38 -5.71 -33.43 9.25
C ARG A 38 -4.38 -33.07 8.59
N GLU A 39 -3.61 -34.07 8.15
CA GLU A 39 -2.33 -33.83 7.47
C GLU A 39 -2.51 -33.00 6.18
N VAL A 40 -3.53 -33.31 5.39
CA VAL A 40 -3.88 -32.54 4.18
C VAL A 40 -4.34 -31.13 4.54
N GLU A 41 -5.17 -30.98 5.58
CA GLU A 41 -5.65 -29.68 6.04
C GLU A 41 -4.50 -28.78 6.52
N GLU A 42 -3.56 -29.31 7.31
CA GLU A 42 -2.38 -28.58 7.78
C GLU A 42 -1.48 -28.14 6.62
N ARG A 43 -1.25 -29.04 5.65
CA ARG A 43 -0.47 -28.71 4.45
C ARG A 43 -1.17 -27.63 3.61
N PHE A 44 -2.49 -27.74 3.46
CA PHE A 44 -3.29 -26.75 2.74
C PHE A 44 -3.23 -25.39 3.44
N GLU A 45 -3.39 -25.32 4.77
CA GLU A 45 -3.29 -24.08 5.53
C GLU A 45 -1.92 -23.42 5.32
N ALA A 46 -0.83 -24.20 5.36
CA ALA A 46 0.52 -23.68 5.13
C ALA A 46 0.69 -23.06 3.74
N GLU A 47 0.21 -23.74 2.69
CA GLU A 47 0.25 -23.24 1.32
C GLU A 47 -0.66 -22.02 1.11
N TYR A 48 -1.87 -22.04 1.69
CA TYR A 48 -2.78 -20.89 1.67
C TYR A 48 -2.11 -19.65 2.27
N LEU A 49 -1.49 -19.80 3.44
CA LEU A 49 -0.78 -18.71 4.11
C LEU A 49 0.43 -18.22 3.30
N ALA A 50 1.16 -19.12 2.62
CA ALA A 50 2.26 -18.73 1.74
C ALA A 50 1.76 -17.90 0.55
N LEU A 51 0.66 -18.32 -0.08
CA LEU A 51 0.06 -17.62 -1.21
C LEU A 51 -0.50 -16.25 -0.79
N ALA A 52 -1.17 -16.18 0.37
CA ALA A 52 -1.68 -14.94 0.93
C ALA A 52 -0.54 -13.93 1.17
N ARG A 53 0.55 -14.37 1.82
CA ARG A 53 1.75 -13.53 2.03
C ARG A 53 2.33 -12.99 0.72
N ASN A 54 2.50 -13.85 -0.29
CA ASN A 54 3.03 -13.45 -1.59
C ASN A 54 2.09 -12.46 -2.32
N SER A 55 0.77 -12.60 -2.15
CA SER A 55 -0.21 -11.68 -2.71
C SER A 55 -0.14 -10.29 -2.06
N TRP A 56 -0.03 -10.25 -0.73
CA TRP A 56 0.12 -9.00 0.01
C TRP A 56 1.44 -8.30 -0.30
N GLN A 57 2.55 -9.04 -0.40
CA GLN A 57 3.85 -8.47 -0.78
C GLN A 57 3.80 -7.80 -2.15
N ARG A 58 3.25 -8.48 -3.16
CA ARG A 58 3.06 -7.90 -4.50
C ARG A 58 2.17 -6.66 -4.48
N THR A 59 1.10 -6.69 -3.68
CA THR A 59 0.20 -5.53 -3.53
C THR A 59 0.91 -4.35 -2.87
N ALA A 60 1.70 -4.60 -1.82
CA ALA A 60 2.47 -3.59 -1.12
C ALA A 60 3.56 -2.97 -2.03
N GLU A 61 4.29 -3.80 -2.78
CA GLU A 61 5.27 -3.33 -3.77
C GLU A 61 4.62 -2.44 -4.82
N ARG A 62 3.50 -2.87 -5.38
CA ARG A 62 2.77 -2.11 -6.40
C ARG A 62 2.23 -0.80 -5.85
N ALA A 63 1.67 -0.80 -4.64
CA ALA A 63 1.24 0.42 -3.96
C ALA A 63 2.41 1.38 -3.72
N GLY A 64 3.56 0.86 -3.33
CA GLY A 64 4.80 1.62 -3.18
C GLY A 64 5.27 2.27 -4.49
N GLN A 65 5.25 1.52 -5.58
CA GLN A 65 5.58 2.02 -6.93
C GLN A 65 4.62 3.15 -7.36
N LEU A 66 3.31 2.94 -7.24
CA LEU A 66 2.30 3.96 -7.58
C LEU A 66 2.49 5.24 -6.74
N ARG A 67 2.77 5.07 -5.45
CA ARG A 67 3.01 6.20 -4.55
C ARG A 67 4.27 6.96 -4.95
N GLY A 68 5.36 6.25 -5.28
CA GLY A 68 6.60 6.87 -5.74
C GLY A 68 6.42 7.69 -7.02
N ASP A 69 5.70 7.15 -8.00
CA ASP A 69 5.37 7.83 -9.24
C ASP A 69 4.52 9.10 -8.99
N TYR A 70 3.51 8.97 -8.13
CA TYR A 70 2.65 10.10 -7.76
C TYR A 70 3.43 11.20 -7.03
N GLU A 71 4.23 10.82 -6.03
CA GLU A 71 5.05 11.77 -5.27
C GLU A 71 6.06 12.49 -6.17
N THR A 72 6.63 11.80 -7.15
CA THR A 72 7.56 12.40 -8.12
C THR A 72 6.85 13.46 -8.96
N ARG A 73 5.66 13.14 -9.51
CA ARG A 73 4.84 14.10 -10.26
C ARG A 73 4.40 15.28 -9.40
N TYR A 74 3.96 15.02 -8.17
CA TYR A 74 3.56 16.05 -7.21
C TYR A 74 4.71 16.99 -6.87
N ARG A 75 5.91 16.46 -6.57
CA ARG A 75 7.11 17.27 -6.30
C ARG A 75 7.51 18.12 -7.50
N ALA A 76 7.36 17.62 -8.72
CA ALA A 76 7.60 18.40 -9.93
C ALA A 76 6.60 19.56 -10.07
N LEU A 77 5.30 19.30 -9.89
CA LEU A 77 4.27 20.33 -9.95
C LEU A 77 4.45 21.39 -8.85
N ARG A 78 4.70 20.95 -7.61
CA ARG A 78 4.96 21.83 -6.47
C ARG A 78 6.14 22.77 -6.75
N ARG A 79 7.24 22.25 -7.30
CA ARG A 79 8.41 23.07 -7.69
C ARG A 79 8.05 24.13 -8.73
N ARG A 80 7.27 23.77 -9.75
CA ARG A 80 6.83 24.71 -10.80
C ARG A 80 5.94 25.82 -10.23
N LEU A 81 5.00 25.47 -9.36
CA LEU A 81 4.12 26.44 -8.71
C LEU A 81 4.91 27.39 -7.80
N LEU A 82 5.83 26.86 -6.99
CA LEU A 82 6.69 27.70 -6.14
C LEU A 82 7.58 28.62 -6.96
N ALA A 83 8.19 28.12 -8.05
CA ALA A 83 9.00 28.94 -8.94
C ALA A 83 8.18 30.06 -9.59
N GLY A 84 6.99 29.75 -10.11
CA GLY A 84 6.09 30.74 -10.68
C GLY A 84 5.65 31.80 -9.66
N TRP A 85 5.33 31.38 -8.44
CA TRP A 85 4.95 32.28 -7.36
C TRP A 85 6.10 33.21 -6.94
N LEU A 86 7.33 32.68 -6.81
CA LEU A 86 8.51 33.47 -6.51
C LEU A 86 8.83 34.48 -7.62
N LEU A 87 8.76 34.05 -8.88
CA LEU A 87 8.96 34.93 -10.04
C LEU A 87 7.90 36.05 -10.07
N GLY A 88 6.64 35.72 -9.83
CA GLY A 88 5.55 36.69 -9.72
C GLY A 88 5.77 37.69 -8.59
N ALA A 89 6.19 37.22 -7.41
CA ALA A 89 6.51 38.09 -6.27
C ALA A 89 7.68 39.04 -6.59
N CYS A 90 8.76 38.53 -7.18
CA CYS A 90 9.89 39.36 -7.62
C CYS A 90 9.46 40.41 -8.65
N ALA A 91 8.61 40.05 -9.61
CA ALA A 91 8.10 40.99 -10.62
C ALA A 91 7.26 42.11 -9.98
N VAL A 92 6.34 41.76 -9.07
CA VAL A 92 5.53 42.74 -8.33
C VAL A 92 6.42 43.68 -7.50
N LEU A 93 7.38 43.14 -6.74
CA LEU A 93 8.31 43.93 -5.95
C LEU A 93 9.17 44.85 -6.83
N GLY A 94 9.63 44.36 -7.98
CA GLY A 94 10.36 45.16 -8.96
C GLY A 94 9.53 46.32 -9.51
N CYS A 95 8.28 46.05 -9.94
CA CYS A 95 7.37 47.09 -10.40
C CYS A 95 7.08 48.13 -9.33
N VAL A 96 6.83 47.71 -8.09
CA VAL A 96 6.62 48.62 -6.96
C VAL A 96 7.87 49.47 -6.71
N GLY A 97 9.06 48.88 -6.73
CA GLY A 97 10.33 49.62 -6.56
C GLY A 97 10.54 50.68 -7.62
N VAL A 98 10.29 50.35 -8.90
CA VAL A 98 10.35 51.32 -10.01
C VAL A 98 9.34 52.44 -9.83
N LEU A 99 8.09 52.12 -9.44
CA LEU A 99 7.05 53.14 -9.21
C LEU A 99 7.40 54.07 -8.05
N VAL A 100 8.02 53.57 -6.99
CA VAL A 100 8.48 54.39 -5.86
C VAL A 100 9.62 55.31 -6.30
N LEU A 101 10.62 54.78 -7.00
CA LEU A 101 11.73 55.57 -7.56
C LEU A 101 11.28 56.63 -8.56
N ALA A 102 10.22 56.36 -9.34
CA ALA A 102 9.68 57.32 -10.30
C ALA A 102 8.81 58.41 -9.65
N ARG A 103 8.44 58.26 -8.37
CA ARG A 103 7.58 59.20 -7.63
C ARG A 103 8.32 60.03 -6.58
N GLY A 104 9.54 59.65 -6.20
CA GLY A 104 10.41 60.39 -5.29
C GLY A 104 11.42 61.24 -6.04
#